data_AF-A0A151MN59-F1
#
_entry.id   AF-A0A151MN59-F1
#
_cell.length_a   1.000
_cell.length_b   1.000
_cell.length_c   1.000
_cell.angle_alpha   90.00
_cell.angle_beta   90.00
_cell.angle_gamma   90.00
#
_symmetry.space_group_name_H-M   'P 1'
#
loop_
_entity.id
_entity.type
_entity.pdbx_description
1 polymer ?
#
loop_
_entity_poly.entity_id
_entity_poly.type
_entity_poly.pdbx_seq_one_letter_code
_entity_poly.pdbx_strand_id
1 'polypeptide(L)'
;MFKLVFFILFIPGFSGSQGRELICRSSDIELSYSICDSMKHNFFFNITPCSLIGKPHWEGSIYWIPRSDIIFLKINLSLWYHDAKALEWKQIICTGIDDDYSFCGTLKGETINTTFNIRGLTMELEKVGIS
;
A
#
# COMPACT_ATOMS: atom_id res chain seq x y z
N MET A 1 -38.45 -1.34 44.12
CA MET A 1 -37.15 -2.04 44.18
C MET A 1 -36.46 -1.86 42.83
N PHE A 2 -35.58 -0.86 42.74
CA PHE A 2 -34.90 -0.48 41.50
C PHE A 2 -33.55 -1.21 41.46
N LYS A 3 -33.41 -2.24 40.63
CA LYS A 3 -32.11 -2.89 40.39
C LYS A 3 -31.43 -2.17 39.23
N LEU A 4 -30.57 -1.23 39.59
CA LEU A 4 -29.66 -0.53 38.69
C LEU A 4 -28.59 -1.52 38.23
N VAL A 5 -28.69 -2.01 36.99
CA VAL A 5 -27.65 -2.85 36.39
C VAL A 5 -26.66 -1.92 35.69
N PHE A 6 -25.50 -1.76 36.33
CA PHE A 6 -24.34 -1.06 35.79
C PHE A 6 -23.65 -1.98 34.76
N PHE A 7 -23.88 -1.77 33.47
CA PHE A 7 -23.00 -2.29 32.41
C PHE A 7 -21.97 -1.20 32.06
N ILE A 8 -20.98 -1.02 32.93
CA ILE A 8 -19.67 -0.61 32.45
C ILE A 8 -19.03 -1.90 31.93
N LEU A 9 -18.73 -1.96 30.63
CA LEU A 9 -17.59 -2.67 30.01
C LEU A 9 -17.85 -2.72 28.51
N PHE A 10 -17.22 -1.81 27.78
CA PHE A 10 -16.31 -2.10 26.67
C PHE A 10 -15.98 -0.75 26.01
N ILE A 11 -14.84 -0.20 26.39
CA ILE A 11 -14.15 0.77 25.55
C ILE A 11 -13.71 -0.06 24.33
N PRO A 12 -14.15 0.22 23.09
CA PRO A 12 -13.33 -0.20 21.96
C PRO A 12 -12.09 0.68 22.05
N GLY A 13 -11.04 0.10 22.65
CA GLY A 13 -9.73 0.70 22.71
C GLY A 13 -9.36 1.21 21.33
N PHE A 14 -9.11 2.51 21.26
CA PHE A 14 -8.14 3.17 20.40
C PHE A 14 -7.70 2.36 19.17
N SER A 15 -8.60 2.20 18.20
CA SER A 15 -8.16 2.11 16.81
C SER A 15 -7.90 3.55 16.40
N GLY A 16 -6.74 4.08 16.74
CA GLY A 16 -6.18 5.20 16.01
C GLY A 16 -5.90 4.70 14.60
N SER A 17 -6.95 4.49 13.78
CA SER A 17 -6.77 4.23 12.38
C SER A 17 -6.15 5.50 11.83
N GLN A 18 -4.86 5.43 11.52
CA GLN A 18 -4.26 6.32 10.56
C GLN A 18 -5.19 6.27 9.34
N GLY A 19 -5.87 7.40 9.07
CA GLY A 19 -7.00 7.45 8.16
C GLY A 19 -6.62 6.88 6.80
N ARG A 20 -7.61 6.37 6.05
CA ARG A 20 -7.38 5.96 4.66
C ARG A 20 -6.87 7.17 3.88
N GLU A 21 -5.68 7.05 3.29
CA GLU A 21 -5.08 8.08 2.45
C GLU A 21 -5.44 7.80 0.99
N LEU A 22 -5.99 8.81 0.31
CA LEU A 22 -6.37 8.72 -1.09
C LEU A 22 -5.12 8.91 -1.95
N ILE A 23 -4.78 7.93 -2.78
CA ILE A 23 -3.70 8.04 -3.77
C ILE A 23 -4.19 8.86 -4.93
N CYS A 24 -5.32 8.43 -5.51
CA CYS A 24 -5.94 9.13 -6.61
C CYS A 24 -7.40 8.67 -6.79
N ARG A 25 -8.21 9.55 -7.41
CA ARG A 25 -9.58 9.26 -7.81
C ARG A 25 -9.82 9.80 -9.21
N SER A 26 -10.38 8.97 -10.07
CA SER A 26 -10.86 9.32 -11.40
C SER A 26 -12.30 8.82 -11.59
N SER A 27 -12.82 8.91 -12.81
CA SER A 27 -14.14 8.37 -13.17
C SER A 27 -14.20 6.84 -13.15
N ASP A 28 -13.06 6.18 -13.33
CA ASP A 28 -12.94 4.73 -13.55
C ASP A 28 -12.25 3.98 -12.40
N ILE A 29 -11.46 4.67 -11.57
CA ILE A 29 -10.76 4.05 -10.43
C ILE A 29 -10.71 4.98 -9.22
N GLU A 30 -10.88 4.40 -8.03
CA GLU A 30 -10.57 5.04 -6.76
C GLU A 30 -9.54 4.18 -6.03
N LEU A 31 -8.36 4.76 -5.80
CA LEU A 31 -7.25 4.07 -5.15
C LEU A 31 -6.91 4.76 -3.83
N SER A 32 -6.89 3.98 -2.75
CA SER A 32 -6.52 4.44 -1.41
C SER A 32 -5.68 3.38 -0.70
N TYR A 33 -4.90 3.81 0.29
CA TYR A 33 -4.16 2.91 1.16
C TYR A 33 -4.37 3.28 2.64
N SER A 34 -4.06 2.32 3.49
CA SER A 34 -3.94 2.51 4.93
C SER A 34 -2.73 1.74 5.40
N ILE A 35 -1.95 2.33 6.30
CA ILE A 35 -0.78 1.67 6.87
C ILE A 35 -1.25 0.86 8.08
N CYS A 36 -0.98 -0.45 8.05
CA CYS A 36 -1.41 -1.38 9.10
C CYS A 36 -0.47 -1.41 10.32
N ASP A 37 0.62 -0.65 10.29
CA ASP A 37 1.52 -0.52 11.43
C ASP A 37 0.98 0.53 12.42
N SER A 38 1.29 0.30 13.69
CA SER A 38 0.89 1.10 14.85
C SER A 38 1.52 2.51 14.90
N MET A 39 2.58 2.75 14.14
CA MET A 39 3.34 4.00 14.20
C MET A 39 3.01 4.94 13.05
N LYS A 40 3.44 6.21 13.16
CA LYS A 40 3.38 7.15 12.03
C LYS A 40 4.51 6.86 11.04
N HIS A 41 4.18 6.88 9.75
CA HIS A 41 5.13 6.69 8.67
C HIS A 41 5.16 7.93 7.79
N ASN A 42 6.37 8.33 7.40
CA ASN A 42 6.54 9.31 6.33
C ASN A 42 6.63 8.52 5.03
N PHE A 43 5.47 8.09 4.53
CA PHE A 43 5.32 7.36 3.29
C PHE A 43 4.22 8.02 2.48
N PHE A 44 4.55 8.46 1.28
CA PHE A 44 3.60 8.98 0.32
C PHE A 44 3.85 8.29 -1.01
N PHE A 45 2.76 7.88 -1.65
CA PHE A 45 2.79 7.23 -2.93
C PHE A 45 1.74 7.86 -3.84
N ASN A 46 2.18 8.33 -4.99
CA ASN A 46 1.34 8.96 -6.00
C ASN A 46 1.47 8.21 -7.32
N ILE A 47 0.39 8.19 -8.10
CA ILE A 47 0.37 7.58 -9.44
C ILE A 47 -0.20 8.58 -10.44
N THR A 48 0.49 8.72 -11.57
CA THR A 48 0.09 9.59 -12.68
C THR A 48 0.23 8.86 -14.03
N PRO A 49 -0.78 8.89 -14.93
CA PRO A 49 -2.15 9.35 -14.70
C PRO A 49 -2.96 8.35 -13.86
N CYS A 50 -3.94 8.86 -13.11
CA CYS A 50 -4.93 8.03 -12.42
C CYS A 50 -6.04 7.60 -13.39
N SER A 51 -5.78 6.60 -14.22
CA SER A 51 -6.81 5.96 -15.05
C SER A 51 -6.33 4.61 -15.57
N LEU A 52 -7.22 3.63 -15.56
CA LEU A 52 -7.02 2.31 -16.17
C LEU A 52 -7.33 2.31 -17.68
N ILE A 53 -8.13 3.27 -18.15
CA ILE A 53 -8.62 3.29 -19.53
C ILE A 53 -7.56 3.89 -20.47
N GLY A 54 -7.10 3.09 -21.43
CA GLY A 54 -6.29 3.56 -22.56
C GLY A 54 -4.86 4.02 -22.20
N LYS A 55 -4.36 3.70 -21.00
CA LYS A 55 -3.02 4.08 -20.54
C LYS A 55 -2.28 2.85 -19.97
N PRO A 56 -1.38 2.22 -20.76
CA PRO A 56 -0.58 1.08 -20.29
C PRO A 56 0.65 1.48 -19.46
N HIS A 57 0.93 2.79 -19.37
CA HIS A 57 2.08 3.33 -18.65
C HIS A 57 1.59 4.27 -17.56
N TRP A 58 1.94 3.94 -16.32
CA TRP A 58 1.78 4.81 -15.16
C TRP A 58 3.15 5.17 -14.62
N GLU A 59 3.31 6.39 -14.15
CA GLU A 59 4.45 6.82 -13.36
C GLU A 59 4.04 6.78 -11.88
N GLY A 60 4.78 6.02 -11.10
CA GLY A 60 4.66 5.98 -9.64
C GLY A 60 5.74 6.85 -9.02
N SER A 61 5.35 7.71 -8.09
CA SER A 61 6.28 8.53 -7.30
C SER A 61 6.19 8.12 -5.84
N ILE A 62 7.31 7.77 -5.25
CA ILE A 62 7.41 7.39 -3.84
C ILE A 62 8.26 8.40 -3.08
N TYR A 63 7.70 8.90 -1.98
CA TYR A 63 8.45 9.60 -0.95
C TYR A 63 8.41 8.77 0.32
N TRP A 64 9.57 8.35 0.81
CA TRP A 64 9.65 7.47 1.97
C TRP A 64 10.88 7.75 2.82
N ILE A 65 10.71 7.81 4.14
CA ILE A 65 11.81 7.79 5.10
C ILE A 65 11.78 6.42 5.82
N PRO A 66 12.71 5.50 5.52
CA PRO A 66 12.74 4.18 6.10
C PRO A 66 13.19 4.25 7.57
N ARG A 67 12.66 3.34 8.38
CA ARG A 67 13.02 3.23 9.82
C ARG A 67 14.09 2.18 10.09
N SER A 68 14.59 1.55 9.04
CA SER A 68 15.61 0.51 9.05
C SER A 68 16.43 0.62 7.77
N ASP A 69 17.68 0.16 7.81
CA ASP A 69 18.56 0.16 6.65
C ASP A 69 18.00 -0.78 5.58
N ILE A 70 17.95 -0.33 4.32
CA ILE A 70 17.40 -1.07 3.19
C ILE A 70 18.49 -1.89 2.51
N ILE A 71 19.17 -2.75 3.28
CA ILE A 71 20.19 -3.65 2.73
C ILE A 71 19.52 -4.86 2.06
N PHE A 72 18.46 -5.38 2.69
CA PHE A 72 17.66 -6.48 2.16
C PHE A 72 16.20 -6.09 2.20
N LEU A 73 15.57 -6.00 1.03
CA LEU A 73 14.17 -5.62 0.89
C LEU A 73 13.42 -6.70 0.13
N LYS A 74 12.39 -7.24 0.76
CA LYS A 74 11.49 -8.24 0.17
C LYS A 74 10.06 -7.73 0.23
N ILE A 75 9.38 -7.75 -0.90
CA ILE A 75 7.97 -7.40 -1.02
C ILE A 75 7.15 -8.68 -1.12
N ASN A 76 6.10 -8.77 -0.31
CA ASN A 76 5.07 -9.80 -0.43
C ASN A 76 3.74 -9.11 -0.74
N LEU A 77 3.17 -9.40 -1.91
CA LEU A 77 1.88 -8.91 -2.35
C LEU A 77 0.83 -10.02 -2.21
N SER A 78 -0.31 -9.69 -1.61
CA SER A 78 -1.50 -10.56 -1.60
C SER A 78 -2.70 -9.78 -2.11
N LEU A 79 -3.20 -10.17 -3.27
CA LEU A 79 -4.39 -9.58 -3.88
C LEU A 79 -5.61 -10.39 -3.47
N TRP A 80 -6.66 -9.69 -3.06
CA TRP A 80 -7.94 -10.27 -2.67
C TRP A 80 -9.06 -9.64 -3.49
N TYR A 81 -10.03 -10.45 -3.91
CA TYR A 81 -11.23 -10.00 -4.62
C TYR A 81 -12.43 -10.76 -4.05
N HIS A 82 -13.45 -10.04 -3.57
CA HIS A 82 -14.63 -10.63 -2.91
C HIS A 82 -14.26 -11.70 -1.87
N ASP A 83 -13.35 -11.35 -0.95
CA ASP A 83 -12.85 -12.23 0.13
C ASP A 83 -12.13 -13.51 -0.31
N ALA A 84 -11.93 -13.70 -1.62
CA ALA A 84 -11.11 -14.75 -2.17
C ALA A 84 -9.70 -14.22 -2.50
N LYS A 85 -8.68 -15.00 -2.15
CA LYS A 85 -7.30 -14.67 -2.52
C LYS A 85 -7.11 -14.89 -4.02
N ALA A 86 -6.91 -13.80 -4.75
CA ALA A 86 -6.74 -13.81 -6.20
C ALA A 86 -5.27 -14.05 -6.61
N LEU A 87 -4.31 -13.47 -5.88
CA LEU A 87 -2.89 -13.58 -6.20
C LEU A 87 -2.02 -13.54 -4.94
N GLU A 88 -0.99 -14.38 -4.89
CA GLU A 88 0.15 -14.21 -3.97
C GLU A 88 1.42 -14.08 -4.79
N TRP A 89 2.18 -13.02 -4.54
CA TRP A 89 3.42 -12.77 -5.24
C TRP A 89 4.49 -12.29 -4.27
N LYS A 90 5.71 -12.78 -4.44
CA LYS A 90 6.85 -12.46 -3.59
C LYS A 90 8.02 -12.04 -4.49
N GLN A 91 8.57 -10.87 -4.26
CA GLN A 91 9.75 -10.38 -4.98
C GLN A 91 10.80 -9.90 -3.99
N ILE A 92 12.06 -10.22 -4.28
CA ILE A 92 13.21 -9.63 -3.61
C ILE A 92 13.61 -8.41 -4.45
N ILE A 93 13.67 -7.25 -3.82
CA ILE A 93 13.96 -5.96 -4.45
C ILE A 93 15.40 -5.54 -4.19
N CYS A 94 15.90 -5.77 -2.98
CA CYS A 94 17.30 -5.53 -2.62
C CYS A 94 17.89 -6.80 -2.01
N THR A 95 19.07 -7.16 -2.49
CA THR A 95 19.95 -8.26 -2.08
C THR A 95 21.28 -7.76 -1.52
N GLY A 96 21.49 -6.43 -1.48
CA GLY A 96 22.70 -5.79 -0.96
C GLY A 96 22.66 -4.27 -1.04
N ILE A 97 23.84 -3.64 -0.88
CA ILE A 97 24.04 -2.18 -0.84
C ILE A 97 24.16 -1.56 -2.24
N ASP A 98 24.65 -2.33 -3.23
CA ASP A 98 24.84 -1.90 -4.62
C ASP A 98 24.08 -2.86 -5.54
N ASP A 99 22.76 -2.74 -5.54
CA ASP A 99 21.84 -3.60 -6.29
C ASP A 99 21.12 -2.77 -7.38
N ASP A 100 20.23 -3.42 -8.13
CA ASP A 100 19.55 -2.85 -9.31
C ASP A 100 18.84 -1.51 -9.04
N TYR A 101 18.39 -1.27 -7.81
CA TYR A 101 17.71 -0.04 -7.42
C TYR A 101 18.60 0.86 -6.56
N SER A 102 18.65 2.15 -6.90
CA SER A 102 19.46 3.16 -6.19
C SER A 102 19.06 3.40 -4.73
N PHE A 103 17.91 2.92 -4.30
CA PHE A 103 17.47 2.99 -2.89
C PHE A 103 17.89 1.77 -2.07
N CYS A 104 18.46 0.74 -2.70
CA CYS A 104 19.12 -0.33 -1.97
C CYS A 104 20.38 0.24 -1.30
N GLY A 105 20.62 -0.15 -0.04
CA GLY A 105 21.70 0.42 0.77
C GLY A 105 21.36 1.74 1.49
N THR A 106 20.17 2.33 1.26
CA THR A 106 19.72 3.51 2.00
C THR A 106 19.66 3.23 3.50
N LEU A 107 20.25 4.12 4.30
CA LEU A 107 20.29 4.00 5.76
C LEU A 107 19.00 4.49 6.41
N LYS A 108 18.73 4.00 7.61
CA LYS A 108 17.63 4.47 8.44
C LYS A 108 17.62 6.01 8.55
N GLY A 109 16.47 6.61 8.27
CA GLY A 109 16.25 8.05 8.39
C GLY A 109 16.65 8.85 7.16
N GLU A 110 17.27 8.25 6.16
CA GLU A 110 17.53 8.91 4.87
C GLU A 110 16.23 9.08 4.06
N THR A 111 16.20 10.07 3.17
CA THR A 111 14.98 10.34 2.38
C THR A 111 15.09 9.67 1.03
N ILE A 112 14.11 8.82 0.72
CA ILE A 112 13.92 8.24 -0.60
C ILE A 112 12.85 9.07 -1.31
N ASN A 113 13.23 9.67 -2.43
CA ASN A 113 12.31 10.37 -3.32
C ASN A 113 12.64 9.94 -4.74
N THR A 114 11.88 9.00 -5.28
CA THR A 114 12.14 8.44 -6.60
C THR A 114 10.84 8.26 -7.39
N THR A 115 10.98 8.30 -8.70
CA THR A 115 9.90 8.03 -9.65
C THR A 115 10.25 6.77 -10.44
N PHE A 116 9.25 5.95 -10.71
CA PHE A 116 9.42 4.71 -11.45
C PHE A 116 8.26 4.50 -12.41
N ASN A 117 8.58 3.93 -13.57
CA ASN A 117 7.56 3.57 -14.54
C ASN A 117 6.95 2.21 -14.18
N ILE A 118 5.65 2.24 -13.88
CA ILE A 118 4.81 1.07 -13.71
C ILE A 118 4.22 0.75 -15.08
N ARG A 119 4.71 -0.31 -15.70
CA ARG A 119 4.00 -0.92 -16.83
C ARG A 119 2.84 -1.71 -16.25
N GLY A 120 1.62 -1.25 -16.51
CA GLY A 120 0.43 -2.00 -16.17
C GLY A 120 0.52 -3.35 -16.89
N LEU A 121 0.44 -4.45 -16.14
CA LEU A 121 -0.08 -5.67 -16.74
C LEU A 121 -1.49 -5.31 -17.18
N THR A 122 -1.81 -5.50 -18.46
CA THR A 122 -3.21 -5.52 -18.91
C THR A 122 -3.86 -6.71 -18.24
N MET A 123 -4.23 -6.56 -16.97
CA MET A 123 -5.11 -7.48 -16.29
C MET A 123 -6.48 -7.11 -16.84
N GLU A 124 -6.94 -7.83 -17.86
CA GLU A 124 -8.37 -7.92 -18.08
C GLU A 124 -8.94 -8.45 -16.77
N LEU A 125 -9.45 -7.55 -15.93
CA LEU A 125 -10.38 -7.91 -14.88
C LEU A 125 -11.60 -8.41 -15.62
N GLU A 126 -11.55 -9.68 -16.02
CA GLU A 126 -12.71 -10.39 -16.51
C GLU A 126 -13.77 -10.16 -15.44
N LYS A 127 -14.86 -9.47 -15.81
CA LYS A 127 -16.07 -9.54 -15.01
C LYS A 127 -16.37 -11.02 -14.93
N VAL A 128 -16.04 -11.67 -13.81
CA VAL A 128 -16.48 -13.03 -13.55
C VAL A 128 -18.00 -12.93 -13.54
N GLY A 129 -18.59 -13.27 -14.68
CA GLY A 129 -20.02 -13.33 -14.88
C GLY A 129 -20.52 -14.42 -13.97
N ILE A 130 -21.10 -14.04 -12.84
CA ILE A 130 -21.93 -14.94 -12.07
C ILE A 130 -23.25 -15.01 -12.84
N SER A 131 -23.42 -16.08 -13.64
CA SER A 131 -24.72 -16.51 -14.14
C SER A 131 -25.51 -17.18 -13.03
#